data_AF-A0A7X7N8Q0-F1
#
_entry.id   AF-A0A7X7N8Q0-F1
#
_cell.length_a   1.000
_cell.length_b   1.000
_cell.length_c   1.000
_cell.angle_alpha   90.00
_cell.angle_beta   90.00
_cell.angle_gamma   90.00
#
_symmetry.space_group_name_H-M   'P 1'
#
loop_
_entity.id
_entity.type
_entity.pdbx_description
1 polymer ?
#
loop_
_entity_poly.entity_id
_entity_poly.type
_entity_poly.pdbx_seq_one_letter_code
_entity_poly.pdbx_strand_id
1 'polypeptide(L)'
;MKAKLLSIALTSSLVLFASTFHLDSINGNDDNDGLTPETAWKSLEMIAKADVKPGDAVLFRRGCLWRGGFSLRSGEPGNPVRFGNYGEGSLPIIQQSIDASDPKLWEEWKPGIWRTMPPKLVPVDIALPDFNADDWTTYNEAPASVKGVNRMEDGIKTFALSVAKVDKLARQIQIWGPRVPALAPVLRLTFRARANRPLNLPPLNVMYSASPWTVCNEGTMTSPLTAEWQTFTVNLRRIIQVEPQLPMKLHLRLGKALKKGDQLEIQLLKMEPKTREGGLELPVDVGNIIFDHGKKRCGWKKWEREQLENDGDFVFARDDYSVYLKYPANPGTLHSSVELPLRRHIVNHGNAHDVVVDGLAVRYGAAHGFGGANAHRITVRNCDVYYIGGGHQFTRDDNFHVRFGNGIEYWTSCSDILVENNRLWEIYDAALTPQGYGSKQAKSIERNLIFRNNVIWNCEYSFEYFNRYYDDAITENVLFENNTCINAGKGWGNWQRPNKNGGHLMFNHNSAQIKNFTLKNNIFYDTSLTCLRMNTIDWTHILKLENNLWGTSTPGTSIVKLANMKTPDKKPIPDLECGMDDFQNFVQQKNIGQSDIVGIPKFIDPENHDYRLALDSPGYGRNIGANYKPDPGK
;
A
#
# COMPACT_ATOMS: atom_id res chain seq x y z
N MET A 1 28.71 62.55 24.81
CA MET A 1 27.77 61.50 25.25
C MET A 1 26.61 61.44 24.26
N LYS A 2 26.50 60.36 23.47
CA LYS A 2 25.33 60.11 22.61
C LYS A 2 24.59 58.91 23.21
N ALA A 3 23.39 59.16 23.73
CA ALA A 3 22.54 58.12 24.30
C ALA A 3 21.97 57.25 23.15
N LYS A 4 22.17 55.93 23.24
CA LYS A 4 21.50 54.95 22.38
C LYS A 4 20.09 54.71 22.94
N LEU A 5 19.05 55.08 22.18
CA LEU A 5 17.70 54.59 22.43
C LEU A 5 17.68 53.08 22.12
N LEU A 6 17.33 52.28 23.13
CA LEU A 6 17.04 50.86 22.99
C LEU A 6 15.56 50.74 22.59
N SER A 7 15.29 50.29 21.37
CA SER A 7 13.93 50.00 20.90
C SER A 7 13.54 48.61 21.42
N ILE A 8 12.58 48.55 22.35
CA ILE A 8 12.00 47.30 22.85
C ILE A 8 10.94 46.87 21.84
N ALA A 9 11.23 45.84 21.05
CA ALA A 9 10.23 45.19 20.21
C ALA A 9 9.32 44.32 21.11
N LEU A 10 8.09 44.78 21.36
CA LEU A 10 7.03 43.93 21.90
C LEU A 10 6.64 42.91 20.83
N THR A 11 7.12 41.67 20.96
CA THR A 11 6.54 40.54 20.22
C THR A 11 5.20 40.19 20.85
N SER A 12 4.11 40.62 20.22
CA SER A 12 2.76 40.12 20.48
C SER A 12 2.70 38.63 20.10
N SER A 13 2.72 37.75 21.10
CA SER A 13 2.41 36.33 20.93
C SER A 13 0.94 36.20 20.51
N LEU A 14 0.67 36.04 19.21
CA LEU A 14 -0.65 35.60 18.76
C LEU A 14 -0.89 34.19 19.31
N VAL A 15 -1.84 34.07 20.23
CA VAL A 15 -2.39 32.77 20.62
C VAL A 15 -3.19 32.27 19.42
N LEU A 16 -2.57 31.43 18.59
CA LEU A 16 -3.29 30.68 17.57
C LEU A 16 -4.15 29.63 18.29
N PHE A 17 -5.46 29.83 18.31
CA PHE A 17 -6.39 28.81 18.76
C PHE A 17 -6.35 27.65 17.76
N ALA A 18 -6.31 26.42 18.28
CA ALA A 18 -6.47 25.21 17.48
C ALA A 18 -7.79 25.26 16.71
N SER A 19 -7.72 25.10 15.39
CA SER A 19 -8.88 25.08 14.50
C SER A 19 -9.47 23.68 14.42
N THR A 20 -10.78 23.59 14.21
CA THR A 20 -11.47 22.32 13.95
C THR A 20 -12.13 22.40 12.58
N PHE A 21 -11.62 21.61 11.64
CA PHE A 21 -12.16 21.47 10.30
C PHE A 21 -13.14 20.31 10.23
N HIS A 22 -14.28 20.50 9.57
CA HIS A 22 -15.36 19.53 9.47
C HIS A 22 -15.53 19.09 8.01
N LEU A 23 -15.70 17.79 7.81
CA LEU A 23 -16.04 17.21 6.51
C LEU A 23 -17.41 16.53 6.57
N ASP A 24 -18.22 16.75 5.55
CA ASP A 24 -19.51 16.09 5.31
C ASP A 24 -19.68 15.83 3.80
N SER A 25 -19.53 14.57 3.35
CA SER A 25 -19.65 14.23 1.93
C SER A 25 -21.09 14.31 1.37
N ILE A 26 -22.10 14.43 2.23
CA ILE A 26 -23.51 14.51 1.83
C ILE A 26 -23.91 15.98 1.66
N ASN A 27 -23.74 16.80 2.70
CA ASN A 27 -24.25 18.18 2.74
C ASN A 27 -23.16 19.26 2.65
N GLY A 28 -21.88 18.89 2.73
CA GLY A 28 -20.77 19.84 2.70
C GLY A 28 -20.58 20.50 1.33
N ASN A 29 -19.80 21.58 1.32
CA ASN A 29 -19.37 22.32 0.14
C ASN A 29 -17.91 22.73 0.29
N ASP A 30 -17.09 22.51 -0.74
CA ASP A 30 -15.64 22.80 -0.71
C ASP A 30 -15.33 24.31 -0.82
N ASP A 31 -16.32 25.14 -1.14
CA ASP A 31 -16.21 26.61 -1.05
C ASP A 31 -16.39 27.14 0.38
N ASN A 32 -16.81 26.30 1.33
CA ASN A 32 -16.96 26.69 2.73
C ASN A 32 -15.60 26.83 3.45
N ASP A 33 -15.61 27.47 4.62
CA ASP A 33 -14.41 27.59 5.47
C ASP A 33 -14.04 26.30 6.23
N GLY A 34 -14.97 25.33 6.35
CA GLY A 34 -14.77 24.08 7.08
C GLY A 34 -14.84 24.22 8.60
N LEU A 35 -15.02 25.41 9.17
CA LEU A 35 -14.78 25.67 10.59
C LEU A 35 -15.93 25.24 11.51
N THR A 36 -17.09 24.91 10.95
CA THR A 36 -18.27 24.42 11.68
C THR A 36 -18.89 23.21 10.96
N PRO A 37 -19.70 22.37 11.65
CA PRO A 37 -20.48 21.33 10.99
C PRO A 37 -21.37 21.85 9.85
N GLU A 38 -21.94 23.04 9.99
CA GLU A 38 -22.83 23.67 9.01
C GLU A 38 -22.06 24.20 7.78
N THR A 39 -20.80 24.59 7.98
CA THR A 39 -19.87 25.04 6.93
C THR A 39 -18.84 23.97 6.59
N ALA A 40 -19.17 22.69 6.74
CA ALA A 40 -18.25 21.59 6.47
C ALA A 40 -17.84 21.53 4.98
N TRP A 41 -16.61 21.08 4.74
CA TRP A 41 -16.11 20.72 3.41
C TRP A 41 -16.74 19.42 2.93
N LYS A 42 -16.86 19.24 1.61
CA LYS A 42 -17.40 18.02 1.04
C LYS A 42 -16.33 16.95 0.89
N SER A 43 -15.14 17.33 0.44
CA SER A 43 -14.19 16.42 -0.17
C SER A 43 -12.89 16.24 0.63
N LEU A 44 -12.19 15.12 0.39
CA LEU A 44 -10.90 14.82 1.03
C LEU A 44 -9.78 15.75 0.55
N GLU A 45 -9.91 16.30 -0.67
CA GLU A 45 -8.93 17.19 -1.28
C GLU A 45 -8.71 18.46 -0.43
N MET A 46 -9.70 18.87 0.35
CA MET A 46 -9.57 20.02 1.24
C MET A 46 -8.54 19.80 2.35
N ILE A 47 -8.29 18.57 2.79
CA ILE A 47 -7.23 18.26 3.76
C ILE A 47 -5.85 18.64 3.22
N ALA A 48 -5.63 18.47 1.90
CA ALA A 48 -4.37 18.80 1.26
C ALA A 48 -4.24 20.30 0.94
N LYS A 49 -5.37 21.00 0.72
CA LYS A 49 -5.41 22.43 0.39
C LYS A 49 -5.38 23.32 1.63
N ALA A 50 -5.93 22.85 2.74
CA ALA A 50 -5.99 23.58 3.99
C ALA A 50 -4.61 23.68 4.67
N ASP A 51 -4.38 24.81 5.33
CA ASP A 51 -3.21 25.04 6.18
C ASP A 51 -3.46 24.43 7.58
N VAL A 52 -3.53 23.10 7.65
CA VAL A 52 -3.69 22.35 8.91
C VAL A 52 -2.41 22.44 9.73
N LYS A 53 -2.52 23.00 10.94
CA LYS A 53 -1.42 23.31 11.86
C LYS A 53 -1.39 22.37 13.07
N PRO A 54 -0.24 22.29 13.77
CA PRO A 54 -0.16 21.62 15.06
C PRO A 54 -1.27 22.04 16.03
N GLY A 55 -1.92 21.04 16.65
CA GLY A 55 -3.05 21.21 17.55
C GLY A 55 -4.43 21.20 16.87
N ASP A 56 -4.51 21.36 15.54
CA ASP A 56 -5.78 21.37 14.82
C ASP A 56 -6.46 19.99 14.80
N ALA A 57 -7.76 19.99 14.52
CA ALA A 57 -8.55 18.79 14.28
C ALA A 57 -9.19 18.79 12.89
N VAL A 58 -9.31 17.62 12.29
CA VAL A 58 -10.05 17.33 11.06
C VAL A 58 -11.07 16.24 11.40
N LEU A 59 -12.35 16.60 11.43
CA LEU A 59 -13.44 15.74 11.88
C LEU A 59 -14.34 15.33 10.70
N PHE A 60 -14.53 14.03 10.55
CA PHE A 60 -15.40 13.46 9.53
C PHE A 60 -16.79 13.15 10.11
N ARG A 61 -17.85 13.59 9.42
CA ARG A 61 -19.23 13.30 9.83
C ARG A 61 -19.49 11.79 9.81
N ARG A 62 -20.03 11.26 10.90
CA ARG A 62 -20.50 9.87 10.98
C ARG A 62 -21.66 9.61 10.01
N GLY A 63 -21.75 8.38 9.53
CA GLY A 63 -22.68 7.98 8.47
C GLY A 63 -22.27 8.38 7.05
N CYS A 64 -21.21 9.19 6.88
CA CYS A 64 -20.72 9.61 5.58
C CYS A 64 -19.65 8.66 5.00
N LEU A 65 -19.53 8.70 3.68
CA LEU A 65 -18.59 7.94 2.87
C LEU A 65 -17.74 8.89 2.03
N TRP A 66 -16.42 8.70 2.06
CA TRP A 66 -15.48 9.34 1.15
C TRP A 66 -14.76 8.29 0.31
N ARG A 67 -14.74 8.53 -1.00
CA ARG A 67 -13.95 7.75 -1.95
C ARG A 67 -12.61 8.46 -2.16
N GLY A 68 -11.52 7.73 -2.02
CA GLY A 68 -10.17 8.27 -2.04
C GLY A 68 -9.41 7.99 -0.75
N GLY A 69 -8.30 8.70 -0.60
CA GLY A 69 -7.36 8.58 0.49
C GLY A 69 -6.68 9.92 0.72
N PHE A 70 -6.01 10.06 1.86
CA PHE A 70 -5.37 11.31 2.25
C PHE A 70 -4.05 11.06 2.99
N SER A 71 -3.20 12.08 2.99
CA SER A 71 -1.97 12.07 3.79
C SER A 71 -2.21 12.76 5.13
N LEU A 72 -1.66 12.19 6.20
CA LEU A 72 -1.66 12.83 7.52
C LEU A 72 -0.83 14.13 7.48
N ARG A 73 -1.24 15.09 8.31
CA ARG A 73 -0.54 16.35 8.55
C ARG A 73 0.13 16.28 9.91
N SER A 74 1.39 16.65 9.99
CA SER A 74 2.14 16.59 11.24
C SER A 74 1.68 17.66 12.23
N GLY A 75 1.65 17.29 13.50
CA GLY A 75 1.59 18.24 14.60
C GLY A 75 2.96 18.60 15.15
N GLU A 76 2.98 18.95 16.43
CA GLU A 76 4.18 19.18 17.22
C GLU A 76 4.08 18.39 18.53
N PRO A 77 5.22 18.10 19.20
CA PRO A 77 5.20 17.49 20.52
C PRO A 77 4.24 18.20 21.49
N GLY A 78 3.25 17.47 21.99
CA GLY A 78 2.22 18.00 22.89
C GLY A 78 1.02 18.68 22.18
N ASN A 79 1.13 18.98 20.89
CA ASN A 79 0.09 19.58 20.06
C ASN A 79 -0.14 18.72 18.80
N PRO A 80 -0.68 17.48 18.94
CA PRO A 80 -0.89 16.62 17.81
C PRO A 80 -2.02 17.13 16.91
N VAL A 81 -1.91 16.89 15.60
CA VAL A 81 -3.06 17.02 14.70
C VAL A 81 -4.00 15.83 14.93
N ARG A 82 -5.31 16.10 15.05
CA ARG A 82 -6.31 15.07 15.32
C ARG A 82 -7.19 14.82 14.10
N PHE A 83 -7.19 13.59 13.59
CA PHE A 83 -8.16 13.12 12.60
C PHE A 83 -9.22 12.29 13.33
N GLY A 84 -10.45 12.78 13.37
CA GLY A 84 -11.50 12.21 14.22
C GLY A 84 -12.86 12.16 13.53
N ASN A 85 -13.92 11.95 14.30
CA ASN A 85 -15.28 11.93 13.78
C ASN A 85 -16.23 12.78 14.63
N TYR A 86 -17.36 13.19 14.06
CA TYR A 86 -18.43 13.93 14.75
C TYR A 86 -19.82 13.50 14.27
N GLY A 87 -20.85 13.85 15.02
CA GLY A 87 -22.24 13.47 14.72
C GLY A 87 -22.58 12.05 15.16
N GLU A 88 -23.61 11.45 14.55
CA GLU A 88 -24.19 10.17 14.95
C GLU A 88 -24.16 9.14 13.80
N GLY A 89 -24.35 7.85 14.13
CA GLY A 89 -24.43 6.77 13.14
C GLY A 89 -23.16 5.90 13.05
N SER A 90 -22.94 5.27 11.90
CA SER A 90 -21.75 4.44 11.64
C SER A 90 -20.46 5.28 11.58
N LEU A 91 -19.29 4.61 11.73
CA LEU A 91 -18.01 5.32 11.58
C LEU A 91 -17.93 5.92 10.16
N PRO A 92 -17.33 7.12 10.00
CA PRO A 92 -17.07 7.68 8.68
C PRO A 92 -16.19 6.72 7.88
N ILE A 93 -16.59 6.41 6.65
CA ILE A 93 -15.90 5.46 5.80
C ILE A 93 -14.97 6.21 4.85
N ILE A 94 -13.69 5.84 4.86
CA ILE A 94 -12.69 6.25 3.87
C ILE A 94 -12.32 5.01 3.06
N GLN A 95 -12.59 5.03 1.76
CA GLN A 95 -12.32 3.87 0.91
C GLN A 95 -11.67 4.21 -0.44
N GLN A 96 -10.68 3.42 -0.84
CA GLN A 96 -9.85 3.67 -2.02
C GLN A 96 -10.27 2.83 -3.23
N SER A 97 -11.55 2.44 -3.28
CA SER A 97 -12.15 1.68 -4.39
C SER A 97 -12.95 2.55 -5.34
N ILE A 98 -13.01 2.10 -6.59
CA ILE A 98 -13.94 2.61 -7.59
C ILE A 98 -15.23 1.79 -7.55
N ASP A 99 -16.36 2.48 -7.58
CA ASP A 99 -17.68 1.88 -7.70
C ASP A 99 -17.92 1.43 -9.15
N ALA A 100 -18.08 0.13 -9.36
CA ALA A 100 -18.41 -0.46 -10.66
C ALA A 100 -19.81 -1.10 -10.63
N SER A 101 -20.70 -0.65 -9.75
CA SER A 101 -22.02 -1.28 -9.58
C SER A 101 -23.00 -0.94 -10.70
N ASP A 102 -22.82 0.17 -11.42
CA ASP A 102 -23.71 0.52 -12.55
C ASP A 102 -23.50 -0.47 -13.72
N PRO A 103 -24.54 -1.21 -14.16
CA PRO A 103 -24.48 -2.10 -15.32
C PRO A 103 -23.90 -1.45 -16.59
N LYS A 104 -24.06 -0.13 -16.76
CA LYS A 104 -23.55 0.62 -17.93
C LYS A 104 -22.03 0.77 -17.94
N LEU A 105 -21.36 0.45 -16.83
CA LEU A 105 -19.91 0.42 -16.74
C LEU A 105 -19.33 -0.90 -17.26
N TRP A 106 -20.17 -1.87 -17.63
CA TRP A 106 -19.75 -3.19 -18.10
C TRP A 106 -20.23 -3.46 -19.52
N GLU A 107 -19.33 -3.99 -20.35
CA GLU A 107 -19.65 -4.56 -21.65
C GLU A 107 -19.30 -6.05 -21.66
N GLU A 108 -20.09 -6.87 -22.35
CA GLU A 108 -19.73 -8.26 -22.59
C GLU A 108 -18.68 -8.30 -23.70
N TRP A 109 -17.42 -8.59 -23.33
CA TRP A 109 -16.30 -8.59 -24.27
C TRP A 109 -16.28 -9.86 -25.12
N LYS A 110 -16.62 -11.00 -24.49
CA LYS A 110 -16.85 -12.32 -25.10
C LYS A 110 -17.89 -13.04 -24.23
N PRO A 111 -18.56 -14.10 -24.73
CA PRO A 111 -19.56 -14.83 -23.96
C PRO A 111 -19.09 -15.16 -22.54
N GLY A 112 -19.76 -14.60 -21.54
CA GLY A 112 -19.47 -14.82 -20.11
C GLY A 112 -18.19 -14.16 -19.58
N ILE A 113 -17.52 -13.31 -20.35
CA ILE A 113 -16.41 -12.45 -19.92
C ILE A 113 -16.83 -11.00 -20.09
N TRP A 114 -16.98 -10.32 -18.95
CA TRP A 114 -17.36 -8.92 -18.87
C TRP A 114 -16.13 -8.05 -18.69
N ARG A 115 -16.18 -6.85 -19.25
CA ARG A 115 -15.10 -5.88 -19.18
C ARG A 115 -15.64 -4.54 -18.70
N THR A 116 -14.94 -3.89 -17.77
CA THR A 116 -15.26 -2.50 -17.43
C THR A 116 -14.97 -1.60 -18.64
N MET A 117 -15.93 -0.76 -19.04
CA MET A 117 -15.75 0.15 -20.17
C MET A 117 -14.63 1.15 -19.88
N PRO A 118 -13.51 1.16 -20.64
CA PRO A 118 -12.47 2.14 -20.45
C PRO A 118 -12.96 3.54 -20.89
N PRO A 119 -12.42 4.62 -20.31
CA PRO A 119 -12.77 5.97 -20.73
C PRO A 119 -12.35 6.24 -22.17
N LYS A 120 -13.18 6.99 -22.91
CA LYS A 120 -12.83 7.45 -24.25
C LYS A 120 -11.79 8.56 -24.14
N LEU A 121 -10.78 8.53 -25.01
CA LEU A 121 -9.78 9.59 -25.07
C LEU A 121 -10.20 10.66 -26.07
N VAL A 122 -10.55 11.83 -25.56
CA VAL A 122 -10.98 12.98 -26.36
C VAL A 122 -9.88 14.06 -26.38
N PRO A 123 -9.71 14.80 -27.49
CA PRO A 123 -8.75 15.89 -27.56
C PRO A 123 -8.97 16.94 -26.46
N VAL A 124 -7.88 17.51 -25.92
CA VAL A 124 -7.93 18.75 -25.16
C VAL A 124 -7.10 19.81 -25.84
N ASP A 125 -7.55 21.06 -25.73
CA ASP A 125 -6.86 22.21 -26.31
C ASP A 125 -5.68 22.63 -25.42
N ILE A 126 -4.58 21.90 -25.56
CA ILE A 126 -3.30 22.23 -24.93
C ILE A 126 -2.30 22.42 -26.07
N ALA A 127 -1.78 23.64 -26.21
CA ALA A 127 -0.72 23.93 -27.17
C ALA A 127 0.54 23.19 -26.76
N LEU A 128 0.99 22.27 -27.62
CA LEU A 128 2.29 21.61 -27.48
C LEU A 128 3.31 22.24 -28.42
N PRO A 129 4.58 22.31 -28.01
CA PRO A 129 5.64 22.81 -28.87
C PRO A 129 5.87 21.83 -30.01
N ASP A 130 6.51 22.30 -31.09
CA ASP A 130 7.04 21.41 -32.11
C ASP A 130 8.09 20.50 -31.47
N PHE A 131 7.71 19.24 -31.26
CA PHE A 131 8.56 18.24 -30.64
C PHE A 131 9.74 17.83 -31.53
N ASN A 132 9.68 18.11 -32.85
CA ASN A 132 10.81 17.91 -33.74
C ASN A 132 11.86 19.03 -33.62
N ALA A 133 11.52 20.19 -33.03
CA ALA A 133 12.50 21.26 -32.81
C ALA A 133 13.52 20.89 -31.71
N ASP A 134 13.11 20.15 -30.69
CA ASP A 134 13.96 19.79 -29.55
C ASP A 134 14.86 18.58 -29.85
N ASP A 135 16.09 18.60 -29.34
CA ASP A 135 17.01 17.46 -29.41
C ASP A 135 16.80 16.48 -28.26
N TRP A 136 16.96 15.19 -28.56
CA TRP A 136 17.11 14.18 -27.54
C TRP A 136 18.53 14.18 -26.98
N THR A 137 18.67 14.04 -25.67
CA THR A 137 19.98 13.96 -25.02
C THR A 137 20.16 12.63 -24.31
N THR A 138 21.41 12.22 -24.15
CA THR A 138 21.78 11.02 -23.36
C THR A 138 22.30 11.45 -22.01
N TYR A 139 22.03 10.62 -21.00
CA TYR A 139 22.72 10.65 -19.73
C TYR A 139 23.25 9.25 -19.44
N ASN A 140 24.52 9.16 -19.06
CA ASN A 140 25.10 7.91 -18.61
C ASN A 140 26.07 8.11 -17.43
N GLU A 141 26.13 7.09 -16.58
CA GLU A 141 27.09 7.03 -15.46
C GLU A 141 28.18 6.01 -15.79
N ALA A 142 29.45 6.36 -15.55
CA ALA A 142 30.55 5.42 -15.71
C ALA A 142 30.34 4.16 -14.82
N PRO A 143 30.67 2.95 -15.31
CA PRO A 143 31.41 2.65 -16.56
C PRO A 143 30.52 2.50 -17.80
N ALA A 144 29.19 2.68 -17.69
CA ALA A 144 28.31 2.63 -18.84
C ALA A 144 28.65 3.77 -19.83
N SER A 145 28.57 3.47 -21.12
CA SER A 145 28.96 4.41 -22.17
C SER A 145 28.07 4.20 -23.39
N VAL A 146 27.41 5.29 -23.78
CA VAL A 146 26.51 5.36 -24.93
C VAL A 146 26.82 6.59 -25.76
N LYS A 147 26.43 6.55 -27.03
CA LYS A 147 26.45 7.70 -27.93
C LYS A 147 25.05 7.90 -28.49
N GLY A 148 24.46 9.06 -28.20
CA GLY A 148 23.20 9.51 -28.82
C GLY A 148 23.49 10.51 -29.94
N VAL A 149 22.80 10.38 -31.07
CA VAL A 149 22.90 11.30 -32.21
C VAL A 149 21.50 11.66 -32.67
N ASN A 150 21.20 12.96 -32.76
CA ASN A 150 20.03 13.46 -33.46
C ASN A 150 20.37 13.67 -34.93
N ARG A 151 19.48 13.23 -35.83
CA ARG A 151 19.58 13.48 -37.27
C ARG A 151 18.19 13.67 -37.86
N MET A 152 18.09 14.31 -39.01
CA MET A 152 16.84 14.37 -39.77
C MET A 152 16.77 13.20 -40.75
N GLU A 153 15.65 12.49 -40.77
CA GLU A 153 15.36 11.38 -41.69
C GLU A 153 13.91 11.54 -42.13
N ASP A 154 13.66 11.65 -43.43
CA ASP A 154 12.32 11.89 -44.01
C ASP A 154 11.60 13.13 -43.42
N GLY A 155 12.36 14.18 -43.07
CA GLY A 155 11.80 15.39 -42.44
C GLY A 155 11.39 15.22 -40.97
N ILE A 156 11.67 14.07 -40.37
CA ILE A 156 11.37 13.76 -38.96
C ILE A 156 12.68 13.62 -38.19
N LYS A 157 12.72 14.16 -36.97
CA LYS A 157 13.90 14.01 -36.12
C LYS A 157 14.02 12.57 -35.63
N THR A 158 15.15 11.96 -35.94
CA THR A 158 15.53 10.62 -35.52
C THR A 158 16.61 10.70 -34.47
N PHE A 159 16.33 10.11 -33.32
CA PHE A 159 17.35 9.89 -32.30
C PHE A 159 17.88 8.46 -32.42
N ALA A 160 19.19 8.33 -32.61
CA ALA A 160 19.89 7.06 -32.68
C ALA A 160 20.85 6.90 -31.50
N LEU A 161 20.70 5.80 -30.78
CA LEU A 161 21.52 5.41 -29.64
C LEU A 161 22.40 4.22 -30.03
N SER A 162 23.70 4.32 -29.74
CA SER A 162 24.66 3.21 -29.84
C SER A 162 25.28 2.92 -28.49
N VAL A 163 25.31 1.64 -28.10
CA VAL A 163 25.75 1.21 -26.76
C VAL A 163 27.14 0.59 -26.80
N ALA A 164 28.14 1.29 -26.28
CA ALA A 164 29.52 0.79 -26.23
C ALA A 164 29.78 -0.06 -24.98
N LYS A 165 29.24 0.35 -23.83
CA LYS A 165 29.36 -0.37 -22.54
C LYS A 165 28.06 -0.25 -21.74
N VAL A 166 27.69 -1.35 -21.09
CA VAL A 166 26.57 -1.41 -20.14
C VAL A 166 27.10 -1.82 -18.77
N ASP A 167 26.33 -1.50 -17.73
CA ASP A 167 26.54 -1.94 -16.36
C ASP A 167 25.18 -2.33 -15.73
N LYS A 168 25.15 -2.78 -14.47
CA LYS A 168 24.04 -3.54 -13.88
C LYS A 168 22.79 -2.72 -13.48
N LEU A 169 22.84 -1.37 -13.46
CA LEU A 169 21.76 -0.55 -12.87
C LEU A 169 20.92 0.19 -13.93
N ALA A 170 19.60 0.21 -13.72
CA ALA A 170 18.63 0.79 -14.66
C ALA A 170 18.84 2.30 -14.93
N ARG A 171 19.31 3.06 -13.93
CA ARG A 171 19.52 4.51 -14.02
C ARG A 171 20.76 4.93 -14.81
N GLN A 172 21.65 4.00 -15.14
CA GLN A 172 22.96 4.33 -15.69
C GLN A 172 22.94 4.72 -17.16
N ILE A 173 21.85 4.45 -17.89
CA ILE A 173 21.65 4.91 -19.26
C ILE A 173 20.24 5.45 -19.35
N GLN A 174 20.12 6.72 -19.72
CA GLN A 174 18.85 7.41 -19.86
C GLN A 174 18.85 8.25 -21.13
N ILE A 175 17.67 8.42 -21.72
CA ILE A 175 17.45 9.36 -22.81
C ILE A 175 16.36 10.36 -22.42
N TRP A 176 16.55 11.60 -22.84
CA TRP A 176 15.75 12.75 -22.42
C TRP A 176 15.33 13.58 -23.61
N GLY A 177 14.12 14.14 -23.53
CA GLY A 177 13.56 15.01 -24.56
C GLY A 177 12.49 14.29 -25.39
N PRO A 178 11.71 15.02 -26.21
CA PRO A 178 11.55 16.48 -26.24
C PRO A 178 10.88 17.04 -24.97
N ARG A 179 10.82 18.38 -24.83
CA ARG A 179 10.13 19.05 -23.71
C ARG A 179 8.62 18.85 -23.78
N VAL A 180 8.00 18.84 -22.61
CA VAL A 180 6.55 18.77 -22.42
C VAL A 180 6.15 19.92 -21.49
N PRO A 181 5.70 21.07 -22.02
CA PRO A 181 5.52 22.27 -21.19
C PRO A 181 4.19 22.28 -20.42
N ALA A 182 3.22 21.48 -20.83
CA ALA A 182 1.89 21.43 -20.24
C ALA A 182 1.47 19.99 -19.97
N LEU A 183 0.74 19.79 -18.87
CA LEU A 183 0.38 18.46 -18.38
C LEU A 183 -1.04 18.09 -18.77
N ALA A 184 -1.18 17.33 -19.84
CA ALA A 184 -2.45 16.69 -20.16
C ALA A 184 -2.75 15.52 -19.20
N PRO A 185 -4.03 15.26 -18.85
CA PRO A 185 -4.42 14.05 -18.13
C PRO A 185 -3.90 12.77 -18.80
N VAL A 186 -3.91 12.76 -20.14
CA VAL A 186 -3.26 11.74 -20.97
C VAL A 186 -2.47 12.42 -22.08
N LEU A 187 -1.19 12.08 -22.20
CA LEU A 187 -0.37 12.42 -23.35
C LEU A 187 -0.27 11.19 -24.25
N ARG A 188 -0.96 11.19 -25.39
CA ARG A 188 -0.85 10.10 -26.37
C ARG A 188 0.35 10.37 -27.27
N LEU A 189 1.31 9.46 -27.25
CA LEU A 189 2.46 9.48 -28.14
C LEU A 189 2.28 8.47 -29.25
N THR A 190 2.50 8.90 -30.48
CA THR A 190 2.72 8.01 -31.62
C THR A 190 4.17 8.17 -32.04
N PHE A 191 4.93 7.08 -32.05
CA PHE A 191 6.32 7.09 -32.47
C PHE A 191 6.61 5.81 -33.25
N ARG A 192 7.62 5.85 -34.11
CA ARG A 192 8.22 4.63 -34.65
C ARG A 192 9.56 4.37 -33.99
N ALA A 193 9.88 3.11 -33.78
CA ALA A 193 11.16 2.69 -33.21
C ALA A 193 11.63 1.36 -33.81
N ARG A 194 12.94 1.15 -33.79
CA ARG A 194 13.58 -0.13 -34.13
C ARG A 194 14.82 -0.36 -33.28
N ALA A 195 15.20 -1.61 -33.11
CA ALA A 195 16.43 -2.01 -32.46
C ALA A 195 17.08 -3.18 -33.20
N ASN A 196 18.42 -3.25 -33.21
CA ASN A 196 19.15 -4.32 -33.91
C ASN A 196 18.96 -5.74 -33.33
N ARG A 197 18.13 -5.88 -32.29
CA ARG A 197 17.65 -7.14 -31.72
C ARG A 197 16.28 -6.92 -31.06
N PRO A 198 15.54 -7.99 -30.73
CA PRO A 198 14.38 -7.91 -29.84
C PRO A 198 14.71 -7.14 -28.55
N LEU A 199 14.02 -6.01 -28.33
CA LEU A 199 14.25 -5.12 -27.20
C LEU A 199 12.92 -4.66 -26.58
N ASN A 200 12.65 -5.08 -25.34
CA ASN A 200 11.55 -4.52 -24.56
C ASN A 200 11.97 -3.17 -24.00
N LEU A 201 11.21 -2.12 -24.33
CA LEU A 201 11.44 -0.82 -23.71
C LEU A 201 10.84 -0.78 -22.30
N PRO A 202 11.53 -0.13 -21.33
CA PRO A 202 10.94 0.21 -20.04
C PRO A 202 9.78 1.21 -20.23
N PRO A 203 9.00 1.51 -19.16
CA PRO A 203 7.99 2.56 -19.23
C PRO A 203 8.54 3.89 -19.76
N LEU A 204 7.74 4.55 -20.61
CA LEU A 204 7.97 5.90 -21.07
C LEU A 204 7.40 6.87 -20.03
N ASN A 205 8.19 7.88 -19.67
CA ASN A 205 7.82 8.84 -18.64
C ASN A 205 7.80 10.27 -19.19
N VAL A 206 6.92 11.11 -18.63
CA VAL A 206 7.12 12.56 -18.57
C VAL A 206 7.60 12.86 -17.17
N MET A 207 8.72 13.57 -17.03
CA MET A 207 9.39 13.74 -15.73
C MET A 207 10.01 15.13 -15.60
N TYR A 208 10.08 15.66 -14.37
CA TYR A 208 10.82 16.89 -14.11
C TYR A 208 12.27 16.76 -14.58
N SER A 209 12.76 17.78 -15.28
CA SER A 209 14.15 17.84 -15.76
C SER A 209 15.12 18.35 -14.69
N ALA A 210 14.70 18.41 -13.44
CA ALA A 210 15.47 18.80 -12.28
C ALA A 210 14.96 18.08 -11.01
N SER A 211 15.75 18.12 -9.94
CA SER A 211 15.34 17.64 -8.61
C SER A 211 14.00 18.28 -8.21
N PRO A 212 13.00 17.51 -7.71
CA PRO A 212 13.10 16.16 -7.16
C PRO A 212 12.91 15.01 -8.16
N TRP A 213 13.02 15.24 -9.48
CA TRP A 213 13.02 14.17 -10.49
C TRP A 213 11.70 13.38 -10.53
N THR A 214 10.57 14.05 -10.26
CA THR A 214 9.25 13.42 -10.17
C THR A 214 8.73 13.01 -11.54
N VAL A 215 8.28 11.75 -11.66
CA VAL A 215 7.54 11.27 -12.83
C VAL A 215 6.12 11.83 -12.75
N CYS A 216 5.73 12.56 -13.79
CA CYS A 216 4.44 13.24 -13.91
C CYS A 216 3.43 12.40 -14.69
N ASN A 217 3.86 11.78 -15.80
CA ASN A 217 3.07 10.81 -16.56
C ASN A 217 3.86 9.54 -16.86
N GLU A 218 3.16 8.42 -17.00
CA GLU A 218 3.75 7.12 -17.35
C GLU A 218 2.88 6.33 -18.34
N GLY A 219 3.53 5.61 -19.24
CA GLY A 219 2.91 4.63 -20.14
C GLY A 219 3.88 3.49 -20.48
N THR A 220 3.36 2.31 -20.83
CA THR A 220 4.19 1.13 -21.15
C THR A 220 3.83 0.59 -22.53
N MET A 221 4.82 0.05 -23.22
CA MET A 221 4.63 -0.68 -24.47
C MET A 221 4.40 -2.16 -24.19
N THR A 222 3.57 -2.80 -25.01
CA THR A 222 3.19 -4.21 -24.86
C THR A 222 3.98 -5.17 -25.76
N SER A 223 4.80 -4.64 -26.67
CA SER A 223 5.54 -5.44 -27.66
C SER A 223 7.02 -5.03 -27.73
N PRO A 224 7.95 -5.97 -27.92
CA PRO A 224 9.36 -5.66 -28.14
C PRO A 224 9.57 -4.95 -29.48
N LEU A 225 10.63 -4.14 -29.56
CA LEU A 225 11.16 -3.62 -30.81
C LEU A 225 11.82 -4.73 -31.61
N THR A 226 11.80 -4.63 -32.94
CA THR A 226 12.55 -5.49 -33.86
C THR A 226 13.54 -4.67 -34.70
N ALA A 227 14.27 -5.33 -35.59
CA ALA A 227 15.17 -4.66 -36.54
C ALA A 227 14.42 -3.77 -37.54
N GLU A 228 13.13 -4.04 -37.76
CA GLU A 228 12.28 -3.28 -38.65
C GLU A 228 11.65 -2.09 -37.93
N TRP A 229 11.40 -1.01 -38.67
CA TRP A 229 10.64 0.12 -38.15
C TRP A 229 9.21 -0.32 -37.80
N GLN A 230 8.84 -0.16 -36.54
CA GLN A 230 7.50 -0.44 -36.04
C GLN A 230 6.89 0.85 -35.48
N THR A 231 5.61 1.08 -35.74
CA THR A 231 4.87 2.22 -35.18
C THR A 231 4.11 1.80 -33.95
N PHE A 232 4.21 2.62 -32.89
CA PHE A 232 3.58 2.39 -31.61
C PHE A 232 2.76 3.59 -31.20
N THR A 233 1.64 3.33 -30.52
CA THR A 233 0.87 4.34 -29.82
C THR A 233 0.85 4.01 -28.34
N VAL A 234 1.30 4.94 -27.51
CA VAL A 234 1.38 4.78 -26.06
C VAL A 234 0.66 5.95 -25.39
N ASN A 235 -0.24 5.64 -24.46
CA ASN A 235 -0.95 6.64 -23.68
C ASN A 235 -0.22 6.84 -22.35
N LEU A 236 0.45 7.99 -22.16
CA LEU A 236 1.14 8.34 -20.92
C LEU A 236 0.13 9.03 -20.00
N ARG A 237 -0.28 8.32 -18.95
CA ARG A 237 -1.29 8.77 -17.98
C ARG A 237 -0.64 9.64 -16.90
N ARG A 238 -1.29 10.73 -16.52
CA ARG A 238 -0.87 11.54 -15.38
C ARG A 238 -0.95 10.72 -14.08
N ILE A 239 0.13 10.72 -13.32
CA ILE A 239 0.25 9.99 -12.03
C ILE A 239 0.42 10.92 -10.83
N ILE A 240 0.65 12.21 -11.06
CA ILE A 240 0.69 13.24 -10.01
C ILE A 240 -0.65 13.94 -9.87
N GLN A 241 -0.99 14.32 -8.64
CA GLN A 241 -2.24 15.03 -8.32
C GLN A 241 -2.10 16.56 -8.37
N VAL A 242 -0.88 17.07 -8.28
CA VAL A 242 -0.59 18.52 -8.29
C VAL A 242 -0.16 18.98 -9.68
N GLU A 243 -0.38 20.26 -10.00
CA GLU A 243 0.15 20.85 -11.23
C GLU A 243 1.68 20.91 -11.18
N PRO A 244 2.37 20.62 -12.29
CA PRO A 244 3.82 20.59 -12.31
C PRO A 244 4.41 21.98 -12.12
N GLN A 245 5.43 22.06 -11.27
CA GLN A 245 6.08 23.32 -10.88
C GLN A 245 7.44 23.53 -11.56
N LEU A 246 7.92 22.53 -12.31
CA LEU A 246 9.22 22.51 -12.96
C LEU A 246 9.08 22.05 -14.42
N PRO A 247 10.02 22.45 -15.30
CA PRO A 247 10.02 21.97 -16.68
C PRO A 247 10.07 20.44 -16.76
N MET A 248 9.29 19.87 -17.70
CA MET A 248 9.21 18.43 -17.89
C MET A 248 9.76 18.03 -19.27
N LYS A 249 10.28 16.81 -19.35
CA LYS A 249 10.73 16.18 -20.60
C LYS A 249 10.21 14.75 -20.69
N LEU A 250 10.09 14.26 -21.91
CA LEU A 250 10.01 12.82 -22.14
C LEU A 250 11.31 12.13 -21.68
N HIS A 251 11.17 10.94 -21.10
CA HIS A 251 12.24 10.24 -20.42
C HIS A 251 12.10 8.72 -20.56
N LEU A 252 13.22 8.03 -20.80
CA LEU A 252 13.32 6.57 -20.75
C LEU A 252 14.57 6.14 -19.98
N ARG A 253 14.41 5.15 -19.08
CA ARG A 253 15.49 4.56 -18.25
C ARG A 253 15.96 3.23 -18.81
N LEU A 254 16.89 3.26 -19.75
CA LEU A 254 17.23 2.11 -20.60
C LEU A 254 18.28 1.15 -20.01
N GLY A 255 18.91 1.47 -18.88
CA GLY A 255 20.10 0.76 -18.40
C GLY A 255 19.98 -0.77 -18.27
N LYS A 256 18.85 -1.28 -17.75
CA LYS A 256 18.62 -2.73 -17.61
C LYS A 256 18.18 -3.42 -18.91
N ALA A 257 17.64 -2.67 -19.87
CA ALA A 257 17.11 -3.22 -21.12
C ALA A 257 18.22 -3.43 -22.16
N LEU A 258 19.26 -2.59 -22.13
CA LEU A 258 20.32 -2.55 -23.13
C LEU A 258 21.46 -3.54 -22.84
N LYS A 259 22.13 -3.97 -23.91
CA LYS A 259 23.35 -4.77 -23.93
C LYS A 259 24.43 -4.04 -24.74
N LYS A 260 25.69 -4.42 -24.53
CA LYS A 260 26.80 -3.95 -25.37
C LYS A 260 26.53 -4.27 -26.84
N GLY A 261 26.69 -3.30 -27.72
CA GLY A 261 26.45 -3.43 -29.16
C GLY A 261 25.01 -3.15 -29.58
N ASP A 262 24.10 -2.88 -28.64
CA ASP A 262 22.73 -2.50 -28.99
C ASP A 262 22.70 -1.17 -29.75
N GLN A 263 21.81 -1.14 -30.73
CA GLN A 263 21.42 0.05 -31.46
C GLN A 263 19.91 0.22 -31.34
N LEU A 264 19.49 1.44 -31.04
CA LEU A 264 18.09 1.82 -30.88
C LEU A 264 17.86 3.12 -31.65
N GLU A 265 16.80 3.16 -32.45
CA GLU A 265 16.38 4.37 -33.15
C GLU A 265 14.92 4.68 -32.83
N ILE A 266 14.63 5.95 -32.57
CA ILE A 266 13.30 6.44 -32.22
C ILE A 266 13.00 7.68 -33.05
N GLN A 267 11.78 7.73 -33.60
CA GLN A 267 11.18 8.90 -34.23
C GLN A 267 9.84 9.18 -33.57
N LEU A 268 9.70 10.32 -32.91
CA LEU A 268 8.40 10.77 -32.42
C LEU A 268 7.61 11.33 -33.60
N LEU A 269 6.43 10.77 -33.86
CA LEU A 269 5.58 11.13 -35.01
C LEU A 269 4.45 12.07 -34.61
N LYS A 270 3.89 11.87 -33.40
CA LYS A 270 2.77 12.67 -32.89
C LYS A 270 2.79 12.73 -31.38
N MET A 271 2.43 13.89 -30.85
CA MET A 271 2.16 14.10 -29.44
C MET A 271 0.77 14.75 -29.32
N GLU A 272 -0.16 14.08 -28.65
CA GLU A 272 -1.55 14.54 -28.53
C GLU A 272 -1.96 14.65 -27.06
N PRO A 273 -2.31 15.87 -26.60
CA PRO A 273 -3.00 16.06 -25.34
C PRO A 273 -4.41 15.49 -25.45
N LYS A 274 -4.75 14.60 -24.53
CA LYS A 274 -6.08 14.01 -24.40
C LYS A 274 -6.57 14.14 -22.96
N THR A 275 -7.88 14.18 -22.81
CA THR A 275 -8.56 13.87 -21.55
C THR A 275 -9.41 12.62 -21.72
N ARG A 276 -9.97 12.15 -20.61
CA ARG A 276 -10.84 10.99 -20.54
C ARG A 276 -12.29 11.43 -20.38
N GLU A 277 -13.19 10.81 -21.11
CA GLU A 277 -14.63 11.05 -21.05
C GLU A 277 -15.39 9.73 -20.95
N GLY A 278 -16.33 9.66 -20.00
CA GLY A 278 -17.13 8.48 -19.70
C GLY A 278 -16.33 7.26 -19.23
N GLY A 279 -16.98 6.11 -19.13
CA GLY A 279 -16.35 4.85 -18.70
C GLY A 279 -15.78 4.90 -17.28
N LEU A 280 -14.92 3.92 -16.98
CA LEU A 280 -14.35 3.72 -15.66
C LEU A 280 -12.85 4.02 -15.64
N GLU A 281 -12.41 5.05 -14.90
CA GLU A 281 -10.99 5.32 -14.75
C GLU A 281 -10.34 4.43 -13.68
N LEU A 282 -9.53 3.48 -14.12
CA LEU A 282 -8.66 2.68 -13.26
C LEU A 282 -7.20 3.12 -13.47
N PRO A 283 -6.64 4.00 -12.63
CA PRO A 283 -5.32 4.59 -12.88
C PRO A 283 -4.16 3.68 -12.45
N VAL A 284 -4.44 2.66 -11.64
CA VAL A 284 -3.46 1.70 -11.10
C VAL A 284 -4.10 0.31 -11.02
N ASP A 285 -3.29 -0.69 -10.69
CA ASP A 285 -3.75 -2.06 -10.48
C ASP A 285 -4.97 -2.14 -9.56
N VAL A 286 -5.96 -2.95 -9.98
CA VAL A 286 -7.08 -3.37 -9.14
C VAL A 286 -6.70 -4.68 -8.46
N GLY A 287 -6.55 -4.64 -7.13
CA GLY A 287 -6.03 -5.79 -6.38
C GLY A 287 -7.07 -6.83 -6.00
N ASN A 288 -8.34 -6.45 -5.97
CA ASN A 288 -9.45 -7.30 -5.57
C ASN A 288 -10.74 -6.85 -6.28
N ILE A 289 -11.81 -7.66 -6.21
CA ILE A 289 -13.18 -7.24 -6.49
C ILE A 289 -14.02 -7.63 -5.27
N ILE A 290 -14.74 -6.66 -4.70
CA ILE A 290 -15.56 -6.88 -3.51
C ILE A 290 -17.01 -6.76 -3.92
N PHE A 291 -17.71 -7.89 -3.86
CA PHE A 291 -19.11 -8.01 -4.23
C PHE A 291 -20.01 -7.90 -3.00
N ASP A 292 -21.09 -7.13 -3.10
CA ASP A 292 -22.12 -6.97 -2.07
C ASP A 292 -21.54 -6.66 -0.68
N HIS A 293 -20.54 -5.76 -0.64
CA HIS A 293 -19.80 -5.40 0.56
C HIS A 293 -19.16 -6.57 1.31
N GLY A 294 -18.77 -7.63 0.59
CA GLY A 294 -18.10 -8.80 1.16
C GLY A 294 -19.05 -9.93 1.56
N LYS A 295 -20.35 -9.82 1.29
CA LYS A 295 -21.35 -10.89 1.49
C LYS A 295 -21.19 -12.04 0.50
N LYS A 296 -20.46 -11.82 -0.60
CA LYS A 296 -20.07 -12.84 -1.58
C LYS A 296 -18.57 -12.99 -1.57
N ARG A 297 -18.10 -14.14 -2.05
CA ARG A 297 -16.67 -14.41 -2.25
C ARG A 297 -16.07 -13.30 -3.12
N CYS A 298 -14.97 -12.71 -2.67
CA CYS A 298 -14.19 -11.75 -3.43
C CYS A 298 -13.72 -12.30 -4.78
N GLY A 299 -13.49 -11.43 -5.75
CA GLY A 299 -12.91 -11.79 -7.04
C GLY A 299 -11.56 -12.50 -6.89
N TRP A 300 -11.27 -13.41 -7.82
CA TRP A 300 -10.03 -14.17 -7.85
C TRP A 300 -9.08 -13.62 -8.91
N LYS A 301 -7.98 -13.00 -8.47
CA LYS A 301 -7.07 -12.32 -9.40
C LYS A 301 -6.27 -13.32 -10.25
N LYS A 302 -6.30 -13.11 -11.56
CA LYS A 302 -5.46 -13.72 -12.60
C LYS A 302 -4.53 -12.66 -13.19
N TRP A 303 -3.58 -13.11 -14.00
CA TRP A 303 -2.55 -12.26 -14.59
C TRP A 303 -2.75 -12.06 -16.09
N GLU A 304 -3.44 -13.00 -16.74
CA GLU A 304 -3.73 -13.00 -18.17
C GLU A 304 -5.22 -13.26 -18.43
N ARG A 305 -5.76 -12.75 -19.54
CA ARG A 305 -7.19 -12.87 -19.88
C ARG A 305 -7.57 -14.32 -20.20
N GLU A 306 -6.61 -15.10 -20.64
CA GLU A 306 -6.72 -16.51 -21.01
C GLU A 306 -6.92 -17.40 -19.78
N GLN A 307 -6.58 -16.92 -18.59
CA GLN A 307 -6.71 -17.64 -17.31
C GLN A 307 -8.11 -17.48 -16.66
N LEU A 308 -9.03 -16.77 -17.32
CA LEU A 308 -10.38 -16.50 -16.84
C LEU A 308 -11.29 -17.70 -17.09
N GLU A 309 -11.20 -18.70 -16.22
CA GLU A 309 -11.88 -20.00 -16.39
C GLU A 309 -13.13 -20.12 -15.51
N ASN A 310 -13.06 -19.62 -14.27
CA ASN A 310 -14.09 -19.81 -13.26
C ASN A 310 -14.83 -18.51 -12.96
N ASP A 311 -16.10 -18.60 -12.57
CA ASP A 311 -16.86 -17.43 -12.17
C ASP A 311 -16.18 -16.71 -10.98
N GLY A 312 -16.00 -15.39 -11.14
CA GLY A 312 -15.26 -14.56 -10.20
C GLY A 312 -13.78 -14.41 -10.53
N ASP A 313 -13.22 -15.16 -11.47
CA ASP A 313 -11.87 -14.93 -11.98
C ASP A 313 -11.81 -13.55 -12.67
N PHE A 314 -10.81 -12.74 -12.35
CA PHE A 314 -10.64 -11.42 -12.96
C PHE A 314 -9.18 -11.08 -13.25
N VAL A 315 -8.95 -10.25 -14.26
CA VAL A 315 -7.64 -9.66 -14.54
C VAL A 315 -7.78 -8.15 -14.67
N PHE A 316 -6.82 -7.41 -14.13
CA PHE A 316 -6.64 -6.00 -14.45
C PHE A 316 -5.66 -5.91 -15.62
N ALA A 317 -6.15 -5.51 -16.79
CA ALA A 317 -5.36 -5.46 -18.00
C ALA A 317 -4.71 -4.08 -18.16
N ARG A 318 -3.37 -4.03 -18.20
CA ARG A 318 -2.61 -2.75 -18.20
C ARG A 318 -2.52 -2.07 -19.56
N ASP A 319 -2.81 -2.80 -20.63
CA ASP A 319 -2.84 -2.30 -22.00
C ASP A 319 -3.98 -1.30 -22.20
N ASP A 320 -5.15 -1.57 -21.63
CA ASP A 320 -6.32 -0.70 -21.73
C ASP A 320 -6.83 -0.15 -20.38
N TYR A 321 -6.28 -0.63 -19.26
CA TYR A 321 -6.65 -0.28 -17.89
C TYR A 321 -8.12 -0.64 -17.57
N SER A 322 -8.54 -1.82 -17.98
CA SER A 322 -9.86 -2.36 -17.68
C SER A 322 -9.75 -3.58 -16.76
N VAL A 323 -10.81 -3.84 -16.00
CA VAL A 323 -11.03 -5.14 -15.36
C VAL A 323 -11.79 -6.02 -16.33
N TYR A 324 -11.28 -7.23 -16.57
CA TYR A 324 -11.98 -8.31 -17.22
C TYR A 324 -12.38 -9.34 -16.16
N LEU A 325 -13.61 -9.80 -16.18
CA LEU A 325 -14.20 -10.64 -15.15
C LEU A 325 -15.03 -11.75 -15.82
N LYS A 326 -14.71 -13.01 -15.51
CA LYS A 326 -15.54 -14.15 -15.87
C LYS A 326 -16.76 -14.17 -14.95
N TYR A 327 -17.96 -14.02 -15.52
CA TYR A 327 -19.21 -14.02 -14.74
C TYR A 327 -20.41 -14.43 -15.61
N PRO A 328 -21.46 -15.06 -15.03
CA PRO A 328 -22.57 -15.60 -15.81
C PRO A 328 -23.47 -14.54 -16.43
N ALA A 329 -23.51 -13.32 -15.89
CA ALA A 329 -24.19 -12.16 -16.47
C ALA A 329 -23.51 -10.86 -16.03
N ASN A 330 -24.04 -9.70 -16.43
CA ASN A 330 -23.47 -8.40 -16.13
C ASN A 330 -23.28 -8.24 -14.60
N PRO A 331 -22.05 -8.04 -14.11
CA PRO A 331 -21.78 -7.93 -12.68
C PRO A 331 -22.59 -6.85 -11.98
N GLY A 332 -22.82 -5.69 -12.63
CA GLY A 332 -23.63 -4.61 -12.09
C GLY A 332 -25.13 -4.92 -12.01
N THR A 333 -25.60 -5.98 -12.69
CA THR A 333 -26.98 -6.48 -12.56
C THR A 333 -27.12 -7.58 -11.51
N LEU A 334 -26.05 -8.34 -11.26
CA LEU A 334 -26.07 -9.47 -10.34
C LEU A 334 -25.74 -9.07 -8.90
N HIS A 335 -25.08 -7.93 -8.70
CA HIS A 335 -24.67 -7.45 -7.39
C HIS A 335 -25.22 -6.07 -7.09
N SER A 336 -25.56 -5.86 -5.82
CA SER A 336 -25.94 -4.56 -5.26
C SER A 336 -24.74 -3.62 -5.11
N SER A 337 -23.53 -4.18 -5.03
CA SER A 337 -22.28 -3.43 -4.97
C SER A 337 -21.15 -4.22 -5.63
N VAL A 338 -20.40 -3.55 -6.51
CA VAL A 338 -19.14 -4.07 -7.09
C VAL A 338 -18.05 -3.03 -6.88
N GLU A 339 -17.17 -3.28 -5.90
CA GLU A 339 -16.09 -2.35 -5.57
C GLU A 339 -14.76 -2.86 -6.14
N LEU A 340 -14.00 -1.95 -6.75
CA LEU A 340 -12.68 -2.21 -7.34
C LEU A 340 -11.57 -1.47 -6.56
N PRO A 341 -11.01 -2.07 -5.49
CA PRO A 341 -9.89 -1.51 -4.72
C PRO A 341 -8.66 -1.20 -5.56
N LEU A 342 -8.20 0.05 -5.51
CA LEU A 342 -7.01 0.52 -6.23
C LEU A 342 -5.74 0.30 -5.42
N ARG A 343 -4.63 -0.03 -6.08
CA ARG A 343 -3.30 -0.22 -5.47
C ARG A 343 -2.68 1.10 -5.00
N ARG A 344 -3.26 1.68 -3.95
CA ARG A 344 -2.87 2.90 -3.24
C ARG A 344 -3.15 2.75 -1.74
N HIS A 345 -2.36 3.41 -0.90
CA HIS A 345 -2.68 3.49 0.54
C HIS A 345 -3.93 4.35 0.72
N ILE A 346 -4.76 4.03 1.71
CA ILE A 346 -5.95 4.83 2.01
C ILE A 346 -5.55 6.03 2.88
N VAL A 347 -4.79 5.78 3.95
CA VAL A 347 -4.20 6.81 4.81
C VAL A 347 -2.68 6.73 4.71
N ASN A 348 -2.07 7.76 4.16
CA ASN A 348 -0.62 7.86 4.07
C ASN A 348 -0.06 8.61 5.28
N HIS A 349 0.78 7.97 6.08
CA HIS A 349 1.43 8.59 7.24
C HIS A 349 2.94 8.77 7.07
N GLY A 350 3.45 8.60 5.85
CA GLY A 350 4.88 8.75 5.58
C GLY A 350 5.42 10.13 5.96
N ASN A 351 6.44 10.15 6.79
CA ASN A 351 7.05 11.35 7.40
C ASN A 351 6.12 12.15 8.35
N ALA A 352 4.93 11.64 8.65
CA ALA A 352 4.04 12.30 9.59
C ALA A 352 4.52 12.09 11.03
N HIS A 353 4.29 13.10 11.89
CA HIS A 353 4.54 12.97 13.31
C HIS A 353 3.56 13.76 14.16
N ASP A 354 3.40 13.37 15.42
CA ASP A 354 2.44 13.99 16.36
C ASP A 354 1.02 13.99 15.80
N VAL A 355 0.47 12.79 15.59
CA VAL A 355 -0.85 12.62 14.98
C VAL A 355 -1.70 11.65 15.78
N VAL A 356 -2.98 11.97 15.96
CA VAL A 356 -3.98 11.05 16.51
C VAL A 356 -5.06 10.80 15.46
N VAL A 357 -5.28 9.54 15.10
CA VAL A 357 -6.41 9.09 14.29
C VAL A 357 -7.37 8.32 15.20
N ASP A 358 -8.64 8.77 15.26
CA ASP A 358 -9.63 8.27 16.22
C ASP A 358 -11.00 8.04 15.56
N GLY A 359 -11.39 6.77 15.41
CA GLY A 359 -12.75 6.41 15.01
C GLY A 359 -13.06 6.60 13.52
N LEU A 360 -12.25 6.01 12.66
CA LEU A 360 -12.51 5.92 11.20
C LEU A 360 -12.75 4.47 10.77
N ALA A 361 -13.56 4.27 9.73
CA ALA A 361 -13.61 3.01 9.00
C ALA A 361 -12.80 3.13 7.71
N VAL A 362 -11.72 2.37 7.58
CA VAL A 362 -10.77 2.40 6.47
C VAL A 362 -10.85 1.08 5.71
N ARG A 363 -11.34 1.11 4.47
CA ARG A 363 -11.63 -0.12 3.72
C ARG A 363 -11.38 -0.06 2.23
N TYR A 364 -11.33 -1.23 1.59
CA TYR A 364 -11.36 -1.37 0.12
C TYR A 364 -10.23 -0.64 -0.60
N GLY A 365 -8.99 -0.83 -0.12
CA GLY A 365 -7.77 -0.40 -0.80
C GLY A 365 -6.94 -1.62 -1.17
N ALA A 366 -6.24 -1.60 -2.31
CA ALA A 366 -5.39 -2.72 -2.74
C ALA A 366 -3.90 -2.55 -2.39
N ALA A 367 -3.53 -1.53 -1.61
CA ALA A 367 -2.24 -1.47 -0.93
C ALA A 367 -2.44 -1.61 0.58
N HIS A 368 -2.13 -0.58 1.38
CA HIS A 368 -2.30 -0.61 2.84
C HIS A 368 -3.50 0.25 3.27
N GLY A 369 -4.12 -0.09 4.39
CA GLY A 369 -5.13 0.78 5.02
C GLY A 369 -4.44 2.06 5.51
N PHE A 370 -3.46 1.87 6.39
CA PHE A 370 -2.50 2.88 6.81
C PHE A 370 -1.11 2.46 6.37
N GLY A 371 -0.37 3.32 5.68
CA GLY A 371 0.97 3.00 5.19
C GLY A 371 1.87 4.23 5.09
N GLY A 372 3.16 4.02 5.30
CA GLY A 372 4.14 5.10 5.33
C GLY A 372 5.40 4.71 6.10
N ALA A 373 6.47 5.45 5.84
CA ALA A 373 7.76 5.29 6.51
C ALA A 373 8.10 6.50 7.38
N ASN A 374 9.08 6.37 8.28
CA ASN A 374 9.63 7.51 9.02
C ASN A 374 8.57 8.26 9.85
N ALA A 375 7.72 7.51 10.55
CA ALA A 375 6.57 8.04 11.29
C ALA A 375 6.84 8.05 12.80
N HIS A 376 6.46 9.13 13.50
CA HIS A 376 6.78 9.30 14.93
C HIS A 376 5.62 9.84 15.76
N ARG A 377 5.41 9.35 16.99
CA ARG A 377 4.35 9.87 17.88
C ARG A 377 2.97 9.84 17.20
N ILE A 378 2.63 8.69 16.62
CA ILE A 378 1.33 8.45 15.98
C ILE A 378 0.49 7.51 16.84
N THR A 379 -0.76 7.92 17.08
CA THR A 379 -1.80 7.08 17.67
C THR A 379 -2.86 6.75 16.63
N VAL A 380 -3.19 5.46 16.45
CA VAL A 380 -4.37 5.02 15.69
C VAL A 380 -5.26 4.21 16.61
N ARG A 381 -6.49 4.69 16.84
CA ARG A 381 -7.41 4.03 17.77
C ARG A 381 -8.87 4.06 17.36
N ASN A 382 -9.63 3.13 17.93
CA ASN A 382 -11.08 3.00 17.73
C ASN A 382 -11.48 2.87 16.24
N CYS A 383 -10.56 2.46 15.38
CA CYS A 383 -10.80 2.35 13.93
C CYS A 383 -11.20 0.94 13.53
N ASP A 384 -11.95 0.86 12.43
CA ASP A 384 -12.20 -0.36 11.68
C ASP A 384 -11.31 -0.37 10.44
N VAL A 385 -10.53 -1.42 10.21
CA VAL A 385 -9.66 -1.54 9.03
C VAL A 385 -9.93 -2.87 8.33
N TYR A 386 -10.47 -2.85 7.11
CA TYR A 386 -10.98 -4.10 6.54
C TYR A 386 -10.99 -4.21 5.02
N TYR A 387 -10.89 -5.45 4.52
CA TYR A 387 -10.84 -5.77 3.08
C TYR A 387 -9.75 -4.96 2.38
N ILE A 388 -8.52 -5.14 2.87
CA ILE A 388 -7.33 -4.43 2.40
C ILE A 388 -6.39 -5.37 1.67
N GLY A 389 -5.79 -4.88 0.60
CA GLY A 389 -4.66 -5.47 -0.08
C GLY A 389 -5.01 -6.29 -1.32
N GLY A 390 -4.06 -7.13 -1.71
CA GLY A 390 -4.13 -7.96 -2.92
C GLY A 390 -3.67 -7.24 -4.18
N GLY A 391 -3.15 -6.02 -4.09
CA GLY A 391 -2.57 -5.33 -5.23
C GLY A 391 -1.23 -5.95 -5.64
N HIS A 392 -0.89 -5.82 -6.92
CA HIS A 392 0.37 -6.29 -7.47
C HIS A 392 1.54 -5.38 -7.04
N GLN A 393 2.45 -5.92 -6.22
CA GLN A 393 3.65 -5.21 -5.76
C GLN A 393 4.71 -5.16 -6.86
N PHE A 394 5.17 -6.34 -7.30
CA PHE A 394 6.14 -6.51 -8.40
C PHE A 394 6.11 -7.94 -8.94
N THR A 395 6.63 -8.14 -10.16
CA THR A 395 6.89 -9.46 -10.75
C THR A 395 8.38 -9.75 -10.64
N ARG A 396 8.73 -10.96 -10.20
CA ARG A 396 10.11 -11.47 -10.16
C ARG A 396 10.55 -11.99 -11.54
N ASP A 397 11.85 -12.20 -11.72
CA ASP A 397 12.42 -12.70 -12.97
C ASP A 397 11.94 -14.12 -13.36
N ASP A 398 11.49 -14.92 -12.38
CA ASP A 398 10.87 -16.23 -12.56
C ASP A 398 9.35 -16.15 -12.85
N ASN A 399 8.87 -14.96 -13.20
CA ASN A 399 7.45 -14.64 -13.42
C ASN A 399 6.55 -14.86 -12.19
N PHE A 400 7.12 -14.96 -10.99
CA PHE A 400 6.33 -14.99 -9.77
C PHE A 400 5.82 -13.58 -9.44
N HIS A 401 4.50 -13.42 -9.39
CA HIS A 401 3.84 -12.16 -9.08
C HIS A 401 3.64 -11.99 -7.57
N VAL A 402 4.32 -11.00 -7.00
CA VAL A 402 4.19 -10.64 -5.59
C VAL A 402 3.01 -9.68 -5.43
N ARG A 403 2.13 -10.00 -4.49
CA ARG A 403 1.00 -9.17 -4.06
C ARG A 403 1.19 -8.79 -2.60
N PHE A 404 0.60 -7.67 -2.21
CA PHE A 404 0.79 -7.11 -0.87
C PHE A 404 -0.48 -6.41 -0.38
N GLY A 405 -0.49 -6.08 0.91
CA GLY A 405 -1.41 -5.11 1.48
C GLY A 405 -1.74 -5.41 2.93
N ASN A 406 -1.40 -4.45 3.78
CA ASN A 406 -1.42 -4.54 5.23
C ASN A 406 -2.53 -3.64 5.80
N GLY A 407 -3.07 -3.99 6.96
CA GLY A 407 -4.05 -3.14 7.64
C GLY A 407 -3.42 -1.83 8.07
N ILE A 408 -2.52 -1.89 9.05
CA ILE A 408 -1.72 -0.76 9.54
C ILE A 408 -0.24 -1.15 9.47
N GLU A 409 0.48 -0.53 8.53
CA GLU A 409 1.91 -0.71 8.34
C GLU A 409 2.69 0.51 8.81
N TYR A 410 3.80 0.28 9.50
CA TYR A 410 4.88 1.25 9.68
C TYR A 410 6.14 0.74 8.98
N TRP A 411 6.48 1.36 7.85
CA TRP A 411 7.62 0.96 7.04
C TRP A 411 8.91 1.62 7.52
N THR A 412 9.71 0.94 8.34
CA THR A 412 11.01 1.41 8.86
C THR A 412 11.03 2.76 9.60
N SER A 413 12.09 2.97 10.39
CA SER A 413 12.40 4.26 11.02
C SER A 413 11.23 4.90 11.79
N CYS A 414 10.44 4.10 12.52
CA CYS A 414 9.29 4.58 13.27
C CYS A 414 9.54 4.62 14.78
N SER A 415 8.93 5.59 15.48
CA SER A 415 9.02 5.62 16.94
C SER A 415 7.78 6.14 17.65
N ASP A 416 7.59 5.72 18.90
CA ASP A 416 6.53 6.21 19.78
C ASP A 416 5.15 6.02 19.16
N ILE A 417 4.88 4.78 18.74
CA ILE A 417 3.68 4.38 18.04
C ILE A 417 2.72 3.72 19.01
N LEU A 418 1.45 4.11 18.95
CA LEU A 418 0.35 3.46 19.67
C LEU A 418 -0.76 3.06 18.70
N VAL A 419 -1.05 1.77 18.62
CA VAL A 419 -2.19 1.24 17.87
C VAL A 419 -3.10 0.49 18.83
N GLU A 420 -4.26 1.07 19.16
CA GLU A 420 -5.12 0.53 20.22
C GLU A 420 -6.62 0.49 19.92
N ASN A 421 -7.31 -0.50 20.49
CA ASN A 421 -8.78 -0.61 20.42
C ASN A 421 -9.33 -0.61 18.98
N ASN A 422 -8.57 -1.13 18.02
CA ASN A 422 -9.01 -1.22 16.63
C ASN A 422 -9.57 -2.61 16.31
N ARG A 423 -10.41 -2.67 15.27
CA ARG A 423 -10.85 -3.91 14.64
C ARG A 423 -10.22 -4.04 13.27
N LEU A 424 -9.56 -5.16 12.98
CA LEU A 424 -8.91 -5.39 11.69
C LEU A 424 -9.30 -6.75 11.11
N TRP A 425 -9.82 -6.77 9.88
CA TRP A 425 -10.23 -8.04 9.28
C TRP A 425 -10.16 -8.12 7.77
N GLU A 426 -10.10 -9.36 7.26
CA GLU A 426 -10.09 -9.62 5.82
C GLU A 426 -8.92 -8.87 5.14
N ILE A 427 -7.74 -8.96 5.74
CA ILE A 427 -6.51 -8.31 5.27
C ILE A 427 -5.67 -9.33 4.50
N TYR A 428 -5.26 -8.95 3.29
CA TYR A 428 -4.52 -9.83 2.38
C TYR A 428 -3.19 -10.33 2.96
N ASP A 429 -2.50 -9.46 3.71
CA ASP A 429 -1.20 -9.74 4.31
C ASP A 429 -1.27 -9.56 5.85
N ALA A 430 -0.47 -8.69 6.47
CA ALA A 430 -0.50 -8.48 7.92
C ALA A 430 -1.56 -7.45 8.34
N ALA A 431 -2.31 -7.74 9.41
CA ALA A 431 -3.19 -6.75 10.03
C ALA A 431 -2.38 -5.58 10.61
N LEU A 432 -1.33 -5.89 11.37
CA LEU A 432 -0.44 -4.94 12.01
C LEU A 432 1.01 -5.31 11.68
N THR A 433 1.83 -4.33 11.29
CA THR A 433 3.24 -4.59 11.02
C THR A 433 4.11 -3.33 11.11
N PRO A 434 5.07 -3.28 12.05
CA PRO A 434 6.30 -2.54 11.83
C PRO A 434 7.26 -3.43 11.04
N GLN A 435 7.65 -2.99 9.84
CA GLN A 435 8.54 -3.78 9.01
C GLN A 435 9.41 -2.94 8.09
N GLY A 436 10.50 -3.54 7.64
CA GLY A 436 11.15 -3.13 6.40
C GLY A 436 12.65 -3.35 6.39
N TYR A 437 13.32 -2.57 5.54
CA TYR A 437 14.76 -2.61 5.37
C TYR A 437 15.37 -1.20 5.45
N GLY A 438 16.45 -1.06 6.21
CA GLY A 438 17.31 0.12 6.16
C GLY A 438 17.93 0.33 4.78
N SER A 439 18.76 1.37 4.66
CA SER A 439 19.53 1.65 3.45
C SER A 439 21.01 1.93 3.77
N LYS A 440 21.87 2.02 2.76
CA LYS A 440 23.27 2.48 2.94
C LYS A 440 23.35 3.90 3.51
N GLN A 441 22.30 4.69 3.31
CA GLN A 441 22.26 6.11 3.58
C GLN A 441 21.55 6.43 4.90
N ALA A 442 20.72 5.52 5.41
CA ALA A 442 19.96 5.70 6.64
C ALA A 442 19.67 4.35 7.31
N LYS A 443 20.05 4.27 8.59
CA LYS A 443 19.74 3.17 9.51
C LYS A 443 18.24 3.09 9.79
N SER A 444 17.71 1.88 9.87
CA SER A 444 16.34 1.64 10.33
C SER A 444 16.31 1.59 11.86
N ILE A 445 15.55 2.49 12.48
CA ILE A 445 15.37 2.57 13.93
C ILE A 445 13.89 2.43 14.27
N GLU A 446 13.54 1.37 15.00
CA GLU A 446 12.17 1.11 15.42
C GLU A 446 12.12 1.09 16.95
N ARG A 447 11.41 2.04 17.57
CA ARG A 447 11.45 2.23 19.02
C ARG A 447 10.09 2.56 19.64
N ASN A 448 9.81 2.01 20.81
CA ASN A 448 8.61 2.34 21.61
C ASN A 448 7.33 2.12 20.78
N LEU A 449 7.09 0.87 20.40
CA LEU A 449 5.94 0.49 19.57
C LEU A 449 4.96 -0.32 20.41
N ILE A 450 3.73 0.17 20.55
CA ILE A 450 2.69 -0.46 21.36
C ILE A 450 1.49 -0.78 20.47
N PHE A 451 1.12 -2.06 20.42
CA PHE A 451 -0.05 -2.58 19.75
C PHE A 451 -0.92 -3.27 20.80
N ARG A 452 -2.06 -2.68 21.18
CA ARG A 452 -2.85 -3.20 22.29
C ARG A 452 -4.34 -3.22 22.12
N ASN A 453 -5.02 -4.15 22.77
CA ASN A 453 -6.48 -4.21 22.82
C ASN A 453 -7.15 -4.26 21.43
N ASN A 454 -6.44 -4.73 20.39
CA ASN A 454 -7.01 -4.84 19.05
C ASN A 454 -7.70 -6.21 18.88
N VAL A 455 -8.78 -6.22 18.10
CA VAL A 455 -9.46 -7.44 17.67
C VAL A 455 -9.16 -7.67 16.20
N ILE A 456 -8.57 -8.82 15.88
CA ILE A 456 -8.04 -9.11 14.56
C ILE A 456 -8.58 -10.46 14.09
N TRP A 457 -9.17 -10.53 12.89
CA TRP A 457 -9.61 -11.81 12.35
C TRP A 457 -9.50 -11.93 10.84
N ASN A 458 -9.37 -13.16 10.33
CA ASN A 458 -9.34 -13.44 8.89
C ASN A 458 -8.28 -12.65 8.11
N CYS A 459 -7.16 -12.32 8.75
CA CYS A 459 -5.98 -11.73 8.11
C CYS A 459 -4.99 -12.85 7.78
N GLU A 460 -4.07 -12.68 6.82
CA GLU A 460 -3.00 -13.67 6.67
C GLU A 460 -2.16 -13.75 7.95
N TYR A 461 -1.71 -12.59 8.41
CA TYR A 461 -1.03 -12.45 9.68
C TYR A 461 -1.78 -11.48 10.59
N SER A 462 -1.85 -11.79 11.88
CA SER A 462 -2.31 -10.80 12.86
C SER A 462 -1.21 -9.77 13.12
N PHE A 463 0.03 -10.21 13.16
CA PHE A 463 1.21 -9.38 13.33
C PHE A 463 2.40 -9.95 12.57
N GLU A 464 3.05 -9.14 11.72
CA GLU A 464 4.30 -9.49 11.05
C GLU A 464 5.42 -8.56 11.49
N TYR A 465 6.61 -9.12 11.68
CA TYR A 465 7.79 -8.37 12.05
C TYR A 465 9.06 -8.79 11.30
N PHE A 466 9.75 -7.79 10.73
CA PHE A 466 11.17 -7.85 10.44
C PHE A 466 11.76 -6.45 10.31
N ASN A 467 13.00 -6.29 10.74
CA ASN A 467 13.80 -5.10 10.49
C ASN A 467 15.19 -5.56 10.03
N ARG A 468 15.57 -5.17 8.81
CA ARG A 468 16.75 -5.73 8.13
C ARG A 468 17.63 -4.63 7.57
N TYR A 469 18.84 -5.00 7.16
CA TYR A 469 19.76 -4.26 6.29
C TYR A 469 20.70 -3.27 7.03
N TYR A 470 22.00 -3.57 6.90
CA TYR A 470 23.16 -3.11 7.68
C TYR A 470 23.19 -3.58 9.15
N ASP A 471 24.38 -3.91 9.67
CA ASP A 471 24.63 -4.51 10.99
C ASP A 471 24.26 -3.60 12.18
N ASP A 472 23.66 -2.44 11.88
CA ASP A 472 23.33 -1.42 12.84
C ASP A 472 21.83 -1.13 12.94
N ALA A 473 20.91 -1.80 12.23
CA ALA A 473 19.47 -1.60 12.46
C ALA A 473 19.10 -1.83 13.94
N ILE A 474 18.15 -1.07 14.49
CA ILE A 474 17.76 -1.15 15.91
C ILE A 474 16.27 -1.40 16.05
N THR A 475 15.93 -2.29 16.98
CA THR A 475 14.57 -2.51 17.50
C THR A 475 14.59 -2.42 19.01
N GLU A 476 13.86 -1.48 19.61
CA GLU A 476 13.78 -1.38 21.08
C GLU A 476 12.35 -1.15 21.57
N ASN A 477 11.95 -1.86 22.61
CA ASN A 477 10.67 -1.66 23.31
C ASN A 477 9.46 -1.83 22.39
N VAL A 478 9.23 -3.06 21.95
CA VAL A 478 8.01 -3.45 21.22
C VAL A 478 7.10 -4.24 22.16
N LEU A 479 5.84 -3.83 22.24
CA LEU A 479 4.81 -4.44 23.07
C LEU A 479 3.58 -4.77 22.23
N PHE A 480 3.24 -6.04 22.17
CA PHE A 480 1.99 -6.53 21.60
C PHE A 480 1.16 -7.14 22.74
N GLU A 481 0.19 -6.39 23.27
CA GLU A 481 -0.51 -6.75 24.51
C GLU A 481 -2.04 -6.79 24.39
N ASN A 482 -2.68 -7.73 25.10
CA ASN A 482 -4.14 -7.78 25.20
C ASN A 482 -4.85 -7.80 23.82
N ASN A 483 -4.23 -8.33 22.77
CA ASN A 483 -4.90 -8.45 21.47
C ASN A 483 -5.64 -9.77 21.38
N THR A 484 -6.76 -9.78 20.66
CA THR A 484 -7.49 -11.01 20.33
C THR A 484 -7.37 -11.27 18.84
N CYS A 485 -6.68 -12.35 18.49
CA CYS A 485 -6.31 -12.71 17.13
C CYS A 485 -6.97 -14.04 16.75
N ILE A 486 -7.83 -14.03 15.73
CA ILE A 486 -8.70 -15.15 15.38
C ILE A 486 -8.53 -15.53 13.91
N ASN A 487 -8.51 -16.82 13.58
CA ASN A 487 -8.62 -17.30 12.20
C ASN A 487 -7.56 -16.76 11.21
N ALA A 488 -6.29 -16.72 11.62
CA ALA A 488 -5.23 -16.30 10.70
C ALA A 488 -5.13 -17.22 9.47
N GLY A 489 -5.04 -16.65 8.28
CA GLY A 489 -5.05 -17.39 7.02
C GLY A 489 -6.41 -17.97 6.62
N LYS A 490 -7.52 -17.52 7.19
CA LYS A 490 -8.86 -17.99 6.80
C LYS A 490 -9.71 -16.97 6.05
N GLY A 491 -9.17 -15.78 5.79
CA GLY A 491 -9.84 -14.75 4.99
C GLY A 491 -9.68 -14.91 3.48
N TRP A 492 -10.31 -14.01 2.73
CA TRP A 492 -10.32 -14.02 1.26
C TRP A 492 -8.92 -14.01 0.64
N GLY A 493 -7.97 -13.33 1.29
CA GLY A 493 -6.60 -13.21 0.81
C GLY A 493 -5.87 -14.55 0.76
N ASN A 494 -6.05 -15.38 1.80
CA ASN A 494 -5.41 -16.70 1.88
C ASN A 494 -5.90 -17.65 0.78
N TRP A 495 -7.18 -17.60 0.43
CA TRP A 495 -7.71 -18.52 -0.58
C TRP A 495 -7.02 -18.37 -1.93
N GLN A 496 -6.69 -17.13 -2.33
CA GLN A 496 -6.16 -16.83 -3.66
C GLN A 496 -4.66 -16.47 -3.69
N ARG A 497 -3.98 -16.38 -2.54
CA ARG A 497 -2.54 -16.12 -2.52
C ARG A 497 -1.77 -17.34 -3.05
N PRO A 498 -0.73 -17.13 -3.88
CA PRO A 498 0.07 -18.24 -4.41
C PRO A 498 0.93 -18.91 -3.32
N ASN A 499 1.30 -18.18 -2.27
CA ASN A 499 2.16 -18.60 -1.17
C ASN A 499 1.39 -18.57 0.16
N LYS A 500 0.46 -19.51 0.35
CA LYS A 500 -0.30 -19.63 1.60
C LYS A 500 0.64 -19.78 2.79
N ASN A 501 0.53 -18.89 3.76
CA ASN A 501 1.41 -18.82 4.91
C ASN A 501 0.68 -18.38 6.20
N GLY A 502 -0.63 -18.60 6.31
CA GLY A 502 -1.43 -17.98 7.35
C GLY A 502 -0.99 -18.34 8.76
N GLY A 503 -0.80 -17.33 9.60
CA GLY A 503 -0.45 -17.50 11.00
C GLY A 503 -0.48 -16.20 11.78
N HIS A 504 -0.83 -16.25 13.07
CA HIS A 504 -1.04 -15.01 13.83
C HIS A 504 0.22 -14.16 13.91
N LEU A 505 1.35 -14.77 14.22
CA LEU A 505 2.62 -14.09 14.42
C LEU A 505 3.64 -14.58 13.39
N MET A 506 4.13 -13.67 12.56
CA MET A 506 5.14 -13.94 11.55
C MET A 506 6.42 -13.17 11.89
N PHE A 507 7.38 -13.84 12.52
CA PHE A 507 8.71 -13.32 12.77
C PHE A 507 9.66 -13.81 11.70
N ASN A 508 9.97 -12.93 10.76
CA ASN A 508 10.74 -13.30 9.59
C ASN A 508 12.25 -13.06 9.82
N HIS A 509 13.09 -13.26 8.79
CA HIS A 509 14.52 -12.93 8.86
C HIS A 509 14.73 -11.52 9.43
N ASN A 510 15.77 -11.29 10.21
CA ASN A 510 16.00 -10.01 10.88
C ASN A 510 17.50 -9.84 11.16
N SER A 511 18.03 -8.64 10.97
CA SER A 511 19.44 -8.33 11.24
C SER A 511 19.63 -7.17 12.22
N ALA A 512 18.54 -6.67 12.80
CA ALA A 512 18.55 -5.59 13.77
C ALA A 512 19.03 -6.08 15.15
N GLN A 513 19.62 -5.16 15.90
CA GLN A 513 19.87 -5.31 17.32
C GLN A 513 18.54 -5.13 18.06
N ILE A 514 18.06 -6.18 18.73
CA ILE A 514 16.74 -6.19 19.35
C ILE A 514 16.86 -6.16 20.87
N LYS A 515 16.11 -5.26 21.51
CA LYS A 515 15.96 -5.18 22.95
C LYS A 515 14.48 -5.03 23.32
N ASN A 516 14.04 -5.80 24.30
CA ASN A 516 12.67 -5.71 24.84
C ASN A 516 11.57 -5.87 23.77
N PHE A 517 11.35 -7.10 23.32
CA PHE A 517 10.21 -7.46 22.47
C PHE A 517 9.27 -8.38 23.26
N THR A 518 8.08 -7.89 23.60
CA THR A 518 7.17 -8.59 24.51
C THR A 518 5.82 -8.83 23.85
N LEU A 519 5.37 -10.09 23.90
CA LEU A 519 4.02 -10.52 23.53
C LEU A 519 3.31 -10.96 24.80
N LYS A 520 2.29 -10.23 25.23
CA LYS A 520 1.68 -10.44 26.54
C LYS A 520 0.16 -10.45 26.52
N ASN A 521 -0.46 -11.33 27.31
CA ASN A 521 -1.90 -11.34 27.53
C ASN A 521 -2.72 -11.45 26.23
N ASN A 522 -2.20 -12.05 25.15
CA ASN A 522 -2.93 -12.14 23.89
C ASN A 522 -3.71 -13.45 23.79
N ILE A 523 -4.75 -13.45 22.96
CA ILE A 523 -5.42 -14.67 22.49
C ILE A 523 -5.00 -14.89 21.05
N PHE A 524 -4.45 -16.06 20.76
CA PHE A 524 -4.16 -16.54 19.41
C PHE A 524 -4.95 -17.81 19.17
N TYR A 525 -6.03 -17.69 18.41
CA TYR A 525 -6.93 -18.81 18.18
C TYR A 525 -7.21 -19.06 16.71
N ASP A 526 -6.88 -20.29 16.32
CA ASP A 526 -7.18 -20.91 15.05
C ASP A 526 -6.51 -20.24 13.84
N THR A 527 -5.99 -21.09 12.95
CA THR A 527 -5.09 -20.67 11.90
C THR A 527 -5.14 -21.65 10.73
N SER A 528 -4.67 -21.25 9.56
CA SER A 528 -4.49 -22.16 8.42
C SER A 528 -3.21 -22.98 8.49
N LEU A 529 -2.18 -22.55 9.23
CA LEU A 529 -0.89 -23.25 9.31
C LEU A 529 -0.29 -23.25 10.72
N THR A 530 -0.02 -22.08 11.29
CA THR A 530 0.65 -21.99 12.60
C THR A 530 0.26 -20.74 13.38
N CYS A 531 0.33 -20.75 14.71
CA CYS A 531 0.07 -19.53 15.51
C CYS A 531 1.31 -18.63 15.55
N LEU A 532 2.48 -19.18 15.86
CA LEU A 532 3.76 -18.48 15.94
C LEU A 532 4.77 -19.06 14.96
N ARG A 533 5.10 -18.30 13.93
CA ARG A 533 6.16 -18.65 12.97
C ARG A 533 7.42 -17.85 13.24
N MET A 534 8.54 -18.57 13.37
CA MET A 534 9.89 -18.02 13.44
C MET A 534 10.66 -18.51 12.21
N ASN A 535 10.95 -17.61 11.28
CA ASN A 535 11.54 -17.96 10.00
C ASN A 535 12.99 -17.50 9.93
N THR A 536 13.90 -18.41 9.58
CA THR A 536 15.35 -18.23 9.37
C THR A 536 16.20 -17.85 10.59
N ILE A 537 15.59 -17.45 11.71
CA ILE A 537 16.26 -17.11 12.97
C ILE A 537 15.43 -17.65 14.12
N ASP A 538 16.10 -18.21 15.14
CA ASP A 538 15.45 -18.59 16.38
C ASP A 538 15.18 -17.35 17.25
N TRP A 539 13.92 -16.94 17.31
CA TRP A 539 13.48 -15.76 18.06
C TRP A 539 13.27 -16.04 19.56
N THR A 540 13.40 -17.27 20.02
CA THR A 540 13.10 -17.64 21.41
C THR A 540 14.02 -17.00 22.44
N HIS A 541 15.23 -16.58 22.05
CA HIS A 541 16.14 -15.84 22.93
C HIS A 541 15.88 -14.33 22.96
N ILE A 542 15.01 -13.83 22.08
CA ILE A 542 14.74 -12.40 21.88
C ILE A 542 13.35 -12.05 22.43
N LEU A 543 12.36 -12.89 22.14
CA LEU A 543 10.97 -12.66 22.51
C LEU A 543 10.73 -12.96 23.99
N LYS A 544 9.87 -12.17 24.61
CA LYS A 544 9.24 -12.49 25.89
C LYS A 544 7.78 -12.84 25.62
N LEU A 545 7.40 -14.07 25.96
CA LEU A 545 6.02 -14.53 25.90
C LEU A 545 5.47 -14.59 27.33
N GLU A 546 4.42 -13.82 27.61
CA GLU A 546 3.85 -13.71 28.95
C GLU A 546 2.32 -13.85 28.94
N ASN A 547 1.78 -14.86 29.62
CA ASN A 547 0.35 -15.01 29.87
C ASN A 547 -0.51 -14.96 28.58
N ASN A 548 -0.01 -15.49 27.47
CA ASN A 548 -0.79 -15.63 26.23
C ASN A 548 -1.62 -16.93 26.26
N LEU A 549 -2.77 -16.92 25.59
CA LEU A 549 -3.58 -18.10 25.33
C LEU A 549 -3.43 -18.52 23.87
N TRP A 550 -2.98 -19.76 23.66
CA TRP A 550 -2.79 -20.35 22.34
C TRP A 550 -3.76 -21.50 22.11
N GLY A 551 -4.37 -21.57 20.93
CA GLY A 551 -5.21 -22.70 20.56
C GLY A 551 -5.46 -22.79 19.08
N THR A 552 -5.72 -23.99 18.59
CA THR A 552 -6.15 -24.19 17.21
C THR A 552 -7.11 -25.37 17.14
N SER A 553 -8.18 -25.23 16.37
CA SER A 553 -9.13 -26.32 16.06
C SER A 553 -8.91 -26.89 14.67
N THR A 554 -8.04 -26.29 13.86
CA THR A 554 -7.78 -26.75 12.49
C THR A 554 -6.78 -27.92 12.50
N PRO A 555 -7.17 -29.10 11.99
CA PRO A 555 -6.25 -30.25 11.91
C PRO A 555 -4.99 -29.93 11.10
N GLY A 556 -3.85 -30.47 11.53
CA GLY A 556 -2.56 -30.31 10.83
C GLY A 556 -1.91 -28.94 11.01
N THR A 557 -2.39 -28.12 11.95
CA THR A 557 -1.79 -26.83 12.29
C THR A 557 -0.98 -26.91 13.59
N SER A 558 0.02 -26.04 13.71
CA SER A 558 0.91 -25.98 14.87
C SER A 558 0.65 -24.72 15.71
N ILE A 559 1.01 -24.78 16.99
CA ILE A 559 1.11 -23.57 17.83
C ILE A 559 2.41 -22.84 17.49
N VAL A 560 3.53 -23.55 17.38
CA VAL A 560 4.83 -22.95 17.03
C VAL A 560 5.46 -23.66 15.84
N LYS A 561 6.03 -22.89 14.92
CA LYS A 561 6.85 -23.38 13.81
C LYS A 561 8.16 -22.59 13.68
N LEU A 562 9.28 -23.27 13.84
CA LEU A 562 10.61 -22.76 13.50
C LEU A 562 10.97 -23.32 12.12
N ALA A 563 11.12 -22.44 11.12
CA ALA A 563 11.27 -22.84 9.73
C ALA A 563 12.50 -22.22 9.05
N ASN A 564 13.03 -22.94 8.06
CA ASN A 564 14.14 -22.48 7.20
C ASN A 564 15.39 -22.08 7.99
N MET A 565 15.64 -22.76 9.11
CA MET A 565 16.81 -22.53 9.95
C MET A 565 18.07 -23.02 9.27
N LYS A 566 19.20 -22.35 9.52
CA LYS A 566 20.51 -22.74 8.99
C LYS A 566 21.59 -22.60 10.05
N THR A 567 22.59 -23.47 9.98
CA THR A 567 23.84 -23.33 10.75
C THR A 567 24.65 -22.13 10.24
N PRO A 568 25.68 -21.68 10.98
CA PRO A 568 26.59 -20.62 10.52
C PRO A 568 27.25 -20.93 9.16
N ASP A 569 27.53 -22.21 8.86
CA ASP A 569 28.03 -22.68 7.56
C ASP A 569 26.93 -22.91 6.51
N LYS A 570 25.73 -22.36 6.73
CA LYS A 570 24.56 -22.35 5.82
C LYS A 570 23.94 -23.71 5.54
N LYS A 571 24.21 -24.74 6.36
CA LYS A 571 23.54 -26.04 6.23
C LYS A 571 22.12 -25.95 6.79
N PRO A 572 21.10 -26.51 6.09
CA PRO A 572 19.74 -26.55 6.60
C PRO A 572 19.65 -27.29 7.94
N ILE A 573 18.88 -26.72 8.87
CA ILE A 573 18.44 -27.39 10.10
C ILE A 573 16.98 -27.79 9.87
N PRO A 574 16.55 -29.01 10.24
CA PRO A 574 15.16 -29.43 10.12
C PRO A 574 14.20 -28.46 10.79
N ASP A 575 13.05 -28.24 10.15
CA ASP A 575 11.97 -27.46 10.73
C ASP A 575 11.48 -28.13 12.04
N LEU A 576 11.16 -27.31 13.04
CA LEU A 576 10.51 -27.75 14.27
C LEU A 576 9.07 -27.28 14.24
N GLU A 577 8.13 -28.19 14.44
CA GLU A 577 6.70 -27.90 14.58
C GLU A 577 6.20 -28.45 15.90
N CYS A 578 5.40 -27.65 16.60
CA CYS A 578 4.89 -27.95 17.92
C CYS A 578 3.38 -27.76 17.93
N GLY A 579 2.63 -28.84 18.15
CA GLY A 579 1.19 -28.81 18.32
C GLY A 579 0.76 -28.41 19.73
N MET A 580 -0.54 -28.50 20.01
CA MET A 580 -1.07 -28.21 21.35
C MET A 580 -0.52 -29.16 22.42
N ASP A 581 -0.41 -30.45 22.10
CA ASP A 581 0.04 -31.49 23.04
C ASP A 581 1.54 -31.38 23.38
N ASP A 582 2.34 -30.86 22.46
CA ASP A 582 3.80 -30.75 22.61
C ASP A 582 4.25 -29.38 23.14
N PHE A 583 3.33 -28.43 23.32
CA PHE A 583 3.68 -27.05 23.65
C PHE A 583 4.47 -26.92 24.96
N GLN A 584 4.13 -27.72 25.97
CA GLN A 584 4.87 -27.70 27.24
C GLN A 584 6.30 -28.19 27.08
N ASN A 585 6.57 -29.14 26.16
CA ASN A 585 7.93 -29.58 25.85
C ASN A 585 8.72 -28.44 25.18
N PHE A 586 8.09 -27.70 24.27
CA PHE A 586 8.70 -26.51 23.66
C PHE A 586 9.04 -25.44 24.71
N VAL A 587 8.10 -25.11 25.60
CA VAL A 587 8.30 -24.15 26.70
C VAL A 587 9.50 -24.53 27.57
N GLN A 588 9.60 -25.81 27.95
CA GLN A 588 10.72 -26.32 28.74
C GLN A 588 12.04 -26.30 27.95
N GLN A 589 12.04 -26.78 26.71
CA GLN A 589 13.24 -26.88 25.87
C GLN A 589 13.84 -25.51 25.53
N LYS A 590 12.98 -24.53 25.22
CA LYS A 590 13.39 -23.19 24.81
C LYS A 590 13.45 -22.19 25.96
N ASN A 591 12.95 -22.58 27.13
CA ASN A 591 12.87 -21.75 28.32
C ASN A 591 12.16 -20.40 28.06
N ILE A 592 11.00 -20.46 27.39
CA ILE A 592 10.18 -19.29 27.01
C ILE A 592 8.69 -19.60 27.21
N GLY A 593 7.89 -18.61 27.63
CA GLY A 593 6.43 -18.75 27.68
C GLY A 593 5.92 -19.57 28.87
N GLN A 594 6.64 -19.60 30.00
CA GLN A 594 6.28 -20.40 31.18
C GLN A 594 4.92 -20.03 31.80
N SER A 595 4.43 -18.82 31.53
CA SER A 595 3.12 -18.34 31.99
C SER A 595 2.01 -18.48 30.95
N ASP A 596 2.35 -18.87 29.72
CA ASP A 596 1.39 -19.05 28.63
C ASP A 596 0.53 -20.30 28.85
N ILE A 597 -0.63 -20.31 28.20
CA ILE A 597 -1.67 -21.32 28.34
C ILE A 597 -1.98 -21.87 26.96
N VAL A 598 -2.23 -23.18 26.88
CA VAL A 598 -2.76 -23.82 25.68
C VAL A 598 -4.16 -24.34 25.96
N GLY A 599 -5.09 -24.03 25.07
CA GLY A 599 -6.47 -24.50 25.15
C GLY A 599 -7.35 -23.85 24.10
N ILE A 600 -8.49 -24.47 23.81
CA ILE A 600 -9.49 -23.92 22.90
C ILE A 600 -10.30 -22.85 23.66
N PRO A 601 -10.19 -21.55 23.31
CA PRO A 601 -10.98 -20.52 23.95
C PRO A 601 -12.47 -20.70 23.65
N LYS A 602 -13.29 -20.34 24.64
CA LYS A 602 -14.73 -20.17 24.48
C LYS A 602 -15.04 -18.69 24.57
N PHE A 603 -15.78 -18.17 23.61
CA PHE A 603 -16.11 -16.75 23.53
C PHE A 603 -17.57 -16.51 23.91
N ILE A 604 -17.88 -15.28 24.34
CA ILE A 604 -19.25 -14.88 24.73
C ILE A 604 -20.20 -14.97 23.53
N ASP A 605 -19.83 -14.39 22.39
CA ASP A 605 -20.65 -14.38 21.17
C ASP A 605 -19.75 -14.24 19.92
N PRO A 606 -19.09 -15.33 19.49
CA PRO A 606 -18.18 -15.27 18.35
C PRO A 606 -18.88 -15.02 17.01
N GLU A 607 -20.19 -15.25 16.90
CA GLU A 607 -20.96 -14.98 15.68
C GLU A 607 -21.09 -13.47 15.41
N ASN A 608 -21.18 -12.67 16.47
CA ASN A 608 -21.18 -11.20 16.42
C ASN A 608 -19.81 -10.59 16.75
N HIS A 609 -18.74 -11.38 16.66
CA HIS A 609 -17.36 -10.96 16.91
C HIS A 609 -17.08 -10.45 18.35
N ASP A 610 -17.88 -10.88 19.33
CA ASP A 610 -17.58 -10.71 20.75
C ASP A 610 -16.63 -11.82 21.24
N TYR A 611 -15.34 -11.59 21.02
CA TYR A 611 -14.28 -12.53 21.39
C TYR A 611 -13.77 -12.37 22.83
N ARG A 612 -14.57 -11.78 23.73
CA ARG A 612 -14.28 -11.84 25.16
C ARG A 612 -14.47 -13.27 25.64
N LEU A 613 -13.60 -13.73 26.54
CA LEU A 613 -13.64 -15.09 27.07
C LEU A 613 -14.90 -15.32 27.91
N ALA A 614 -15.60 -16.44 27.65
CA ALA A 614 -16.66 -16.95 28.49
C ALA A 614 -16.11 -17.47 29.84
N LEU A 615 -16.98 -17.59 30.84
CA LEU A 615 -16.61 -17.99 32.21
C LEU A 615 -15.86 -19.33 32.28
N ASP A 616 -16.21 -20.25 31.39
CA ASP A 616 -15.67 -21.61 31.32
C ASP A 616 -14.54 -21.77 30.29
N SER A 617 -14.04 -20.66 29.74
CA SER A 617 -12.92 -20.65 28.81
C SER A 617 -11.57 -20.84 29.54
N PRO A 618 -10.60 -21.56 28.94
CA PRO A 618 -9.22 -21.45 29.37
C PRO A 618 -8.77 -19.98 29.32
N GLY A 619 -7.98 -19.55 30.31
CA GLY A 619 -7.49 -18.18 30.42
C GLY A 619 -8.49 -17.16 31.00
N TYR A 620 -9.75 -17.54 31.25
CA TYR A 620 -10.70 -16.66 31.95
C TYR A 620 -10.16 -16.23 33.32
N GLY A 621 -10.38 -14.97 33.70
CA GLY A 621 -9.88 -14.38 34.95
C GLY A 621 -8.39 -14.01 34.96
N ARG A 622 -7.64 -14.25 33.87
CA ARG A 622 -6.21 -13.92 33.77
C ARG A 622 -5.91 -12.61 33.01
N ASN A 623 -6.94 -11.79 32.74
CA ASN A 623 -6.85 -10.53 31.98
C ASN A 623 -6.16 -10.72 30.60
N ILE A 624 -6.64 -11.69 29.83
CA ILE A 624 -6.12 -12.04 28.50
C ILE A 624 -7.11 -11.59 27.43
N GLY A 625 -6.58 -11.09 26.32
CA GLY A 625 -7.32 -10.67 25.14
C GLY A 625 -7.85 -9.24 25.22
N ALA A 626 -8.38 -8.79 24.10
CA ALA A 626 -9.00 -7.48 24.00
C ALA A 626 -10.34 -7.51 24.74
N ASN A 627 -10.55 -6.55 25.64
CA ASN A 627 -11.84 -6.35 26.31
C ASN A 627 -12.79 -5.53 25.42
N TYR A 628 -12.94 -5.94 24.17
CA TYR A 628 -13.81 -5.30 23.20
C TYR A 628 -15.25 -5.76 23.41
N LYS A 629 -16.20 -4.81 23.44
CA LYS A 629 -17.64 -5.09 23.39
C LYS A 629 -18.15 -4.61 22.03
N PRO A 630 -18.76 -5.48 21.21
CA PRO A 630 -19.43 -5.05 20.00
C PRO A 630 -20.49 -3.98 20.31
N ASP A 631 -20.63 -3.01 19.44
CA ASP A 631 -21.73 -2.05 19.49
C ASP A 631 -23.00 -2.76 18.98
N PRO A 632 -24.03 -2.98 19.81
CA PRO A 632 -25.21 -3.76 19.44
C PRO A 632 -26.04 -3.15 18.30
N GLY A 633 -25.71 -1.95 17.82
CA GLY A 633 -26.36 -1.28 16.69
C GLY A 633 -25.64 -1.35 15.34
N LYS A 634 -24.60 -2.18 15.15
CA LYS A 634 -23.78 -2.20 13.93
C LYS A 634 -23.49 -3.58 13.36
#